data_AF-A0A1H6EJK2-F1
#
_entry.id   AF-A0A1H6EJK2-F1
#
_cell.length_a   1.000
_cell.length_b   1.000
_cell.length_c   1.000
_cell.angle_alpha   90.00
_cell.angle_beta   90.00
_cell.angle_gamma   90.00
#
_symmetry.space_group_name_H-M   'P 1'
#
loop_
_entity.id
_entity.type
_entity.pdbx_description
1 polymer ?
#
loop_
_entity_poly.entity_id
_entity_poly.type
_entity_poly.pdbx_seq_one_letter_code
_entity_poly.pdbx_strand_id
1 'polypeptide(L)'
;MAVRNVHVRHLPVDEDTAGTLIDSLAGPHDRLWPSREWPPMRFDRPLGVGAAGGHGPVRYRITGYAPGRWIRFRFTAPHGFDGFHEFAVQREDGRTSLHHLLSIHARGPARITWRVLWRPLHDALLEDCLDRAEEATTGAVREPARWSWRVRLLRALAERGSPIGSRRLREEAHESVQRVSRAHREARRPGSRCRQPGRQRP
;
A
#
# COMPACT_ATOMS: atom_id res chain seq x y z
N MET A 1 -1.33 -26.63 -4.44
CA MET A 1 -1.72 -26.49 -3.03
C MET A 1 -2.88 -25.52 -2.98
N ALA A 2 -4.05 -25.98 -2.55
CA ALA A 2 -5.19 -25.11 -2.33
C ALA A 2 -4.91 -24.18 -1.15
N VAL A 3 -5.27 -22.91 -1.29
CA VAL A 3 -5.11 -21.87 -0.29
C VAL A 3 -6.44 -21.13 -0.20
N ARG A 4 -6.93 -21.03 1.02
CA ARG A 4 -8.02 -20.13 1.39
C ARG A 4 -7.53 -19.28 2.54
N ASN A 5 -7.54 -17.97 2.36
CA ASN A 5 -7.08 -16.98 3.33
C ASN A 5 -8.15 -15.88 3.38
N VAL A 6 -8.66 -15.63 4.58
CA VAL A 6 -9.84 -14.76 4.80
C VAL A 6 -9.50 -13.80 5.91
N HIS A 7 -9.80 -12.53 5.68
CA HIS A 7 -9.70 -11.45 6.65
C HIS A 7 -11.06 -10.76 6.76
N VAL A 8 -11.50 -10.48 7.98
CA VAL A 8 -12.83 -9.91 8.24
C VAL A 8 -12.71 -8.79 9.28
N ARG A 9 -13.40 -7.67 9.05
CA ARG A 9 -13.60 -6.61 10.03
C ARG A 9 -15.08 -6.28 10.13
N HIS A 10 -15.63 -6.30 11.34
CA HIS A 10 -16.96 -5.75 11.59
C HIS A 10 -16.90 -4.24 11.62
N LEU A 11 -17.84 -3.58 10.94
CA LEU A 11 -17.89 -2.13 10.85
C LEU A 11 -19.23 -1.65 11.44
N PRO A 12 -19.25 -0.62 12.29
CA PRO A 12 -20.47 -0.12 12.93
C PRO A 12 -21.24 0.84 12.00
N VAL A 13 -21.37 0.48 10.72
CA VAL A 13 -22.06 1.24 9.68
C VAL A 13 -22.94 0.30 8.85
N ASP A 14 -23.85 0.84 8.06
CA ASP A 14 -24.65 0.06 7.11
C ASP A 14 -23.82 -0.47 5.92
N GLU A 15 -24.40 -1.39 5.15
CA GLU A 15 -23.75 -2.04 4.01
C GLU A 15 -23.42 -1.08 2.87
N ASP A 16 -24.21 -0.02 2.67
CA ASP A 16 -23.98 0.95 1.60
C ASP A 16 -22.78 1.81 1.95
N THR A 17 -22.71 2.31 3.19
CA THR A 17 -21.55 3.04 3.71
C THR A 17 -20.28 2.20 3.63
N ALA A 18 -20.31 0.93 4.06
CA ALA A 18 -19.16 0.03 3.92
C ALA A 18 -18.81 -0.23 2.45
N GLY A 19 -19.81 -0.38 1.58
CA GLY A 19 -19.67 -0.61 0.15
C GLY A 19 -18.89 0.49 -0.55
N THR A 20 -19.09 1.75 -0.16
CA THR A 20 -18.34 2.88 -0.73
C THR A 20 -16.82 2.81 -0.48
N LEU A 21 -16.35 2.02 0.50
CA LEU A 21 -14.92 1.75 0.67
C LEU A 21 -14.37 0.91 -0.48
N ILE A 22 -15.12 -0.12 -0.90
CA ILE A 22 -14.75 -0.97 -2.04
C ILE A 22 -14.72 -0.15 -3.33
N ASP A 23 -15.73 0.69 -3.54
CA ASP A 23 -15.83 1.52 -4.75
C ASP A 23 -14.73 2.59 -4.85
N SER A 24 -14.09 2.94 -3.72
CA SER A 24 -12.98 3.89 -3.70
C SER A 24 -11.63 3.30 -4.15
N LEU A 25 -11.53 1.96 -4.28
CA LEU A 25 -10.28 1.28 -4.61
C LEU A 25 -9.64 1.79 -5.89
N ALA A 26 -8.33 2.05 -5.84
CA ALA A 26 -7.51 2.59 -6.93
C ALA A 26 -7.96 3.97 -7.45
N GLY A 27 -8.91 4.62 -6.78
CA GLY A 27 -9.39 5.97 -7.09
C GLY A 27 -8.51 7.07 -6.48
N PRO A 28 -8.76 8.34 -6.83
CA PRO A 28 -8.03 9.49 -6.28
C PRO A 28 -8.28 9.69 -4.77
N HIS A 29 -9.37 9.15 -4.25
CA HIS A 29 -9.75 9.20 -2.85
C HIS A 29 -9.90 7.80 -2.26
N ASP A 30 -8.95 6.90 -2.56
CA ASP A 30 -8.96 5.54 -2.04
C ASP A 30 -8.90 5.50 -0.51
N ARG A 31 -10.01 5.09 0.09
CA ARG A 31 -10.18 5.04 1.55
C ARG A 31 -9.87 3.65 2.10
N LEU A 32 -9.70 2.65 1.25
CA LEU A 32 -9.50 1.26 1.67
C LEU A 32 -8.03 0.84 1.51
N TRP A 33 -7.40 1.17 0.39
CA TRP A 33 -6.02 0.72 0.12
C TRP A 33 -4.97 1.55 0.88
N PRO A 34 -4.03 0.92 1.60
CA PRO A 34 -2.96 1.59 2.35
C PRO A 34 -1.79 1.99 1.44
N SER A 35 -2.01 2.95 0.54
CA SER A 35 -1.03 3.33 -0.48
C SER A 35 0.22 4.04 0.04
N ARG A 36 0.26 4.44 1.32
CA ARG A 36 1.45 5.05 1.94
C ARG A 36 2.47 3.96 2.30
N GLU A 37 1.98 2.86 2.84
CA GLU A 37 2.76 1.73 3.35
C GLU A 37 3.04 0.67 2.29
N TRP A 38 2.14 0.54 1.29
CA TRP A 38 2.17 -0.50 0.27
C TRP A 38 2.18 0.08 -1.15
N PRO A 39 2.69 -0.67 -2.15
CA PRO A 39 2.60 -0.25 -3.54
C PRO A 39 1.15 0.12 -3.91
N PRO A 40 0.93 1.27 -4.55
CA PRO A 40 -0.42 1.71 -4.87
C PRO A 40 -1.11 0.73 -5.81
N MET A 41 -2.38 0.45 -5.55
CA MET A 41 -3.26 -0.25 -6.48
C MET A 41 -3.60 0.68 -7.64
N ARG A 42 -3.49 0.18 -8.88
CA ARG A 42 -3.80 0.95 -10.09
C ARG A 42 -4.45 0.06 -11.14
N PHE A 43 -5.36 0.64 -11.91
CA PHE A 43 -6.01 0.02 -13.06
C PHE A 43 -5.84 0.87 -14.32
N ASP A 44 -5.97 0.22 -15.48
CA ASP A 44 -5.93 0.85 -16.80
C ASP A 44 -7.15 1.71 -17.12
N ARG A 45 -8.23 1.52 -16.37
CA ARG A 45 -9.53 2.21 -16.49
C ARG A 45 -10.27 2.19 -15.13
N PRO A 46 -11.41 2.87 -14.98
CA PRO A 46 -12.24 2.78 -13.77
C PRO A 46 -12.61 1.33 -13.41
N LEU A 47 -12.93 1.08 -12.13
CA LEU A 47 -13.33 -0.24 -11.66
C LEU A 47 -14.52 -0.77 -12.47
N GLY A 48 -14.34 -1.96 -13.03
CA GLY A 48 -15.31 -2.58 -13.93
C GLY A 48 -14.79 -3.91 -14.46
N VAL A 49 -15.70 -4.82 -14.82
CA VAL A 49 -15.32 -6.11 -15.41
C VAL A 49 -14.46 -5.89 -16.65
N GLY A 50 -13.32 -6.58 -16.70
CA GLY A 50 -12.34 -6.47 -17.77
C GLY A 50 -11.22 -5.46 -17.53
N ALA A 51 -11.33 -4.56 -16.55
CA ALA A 51 -10.25 -3.66 -16.17
C ALA A 51 -9.03 -4.45 -15.68
N ALA A 52 -7.84 -4.05 -16.15
CA ALA A 52 -6.57 -4.71 -15.85
C ALA A 52 -5.73 -3.81 -14.96
N GLY A 53 -5.13 -4.41 -13.93
CA GLY A 53 -4.43 -3.64 -12.90
C GLY A 53 -3.58 -4.49 -11.99
N GLY A 54 -3.22 -3.91 -10.85
CA GLY A 54 -2.38 -4.57 -9.88
C GLY A 54 -1.76 -3.62 -8.86
N HIS A 55 -0.86 -4.17 -8.07
CA HIS A 55 -0.03 -3.44 -7.11
C HIS A 55 1.35 -4.12 -7.02
N GLY A 56 2.43 -3.34 -7.01
CA GLY A 56 3.78 -3.88 -6.89
C GLY A 56 4.08 -4.91 -8.01
N PRO A 57 4.46 -6.16 -7.71
CA PRO A 57 4.62 -7.24 -8.69
C PRO A 57 3.34 -8.02 -9.01
N VAL A 58 2.26 -7.81 -8.24
CA VAL A 58 0.99 -8.53 -8.37
C VAL A 58 0.17 -7.91 -9.48
N ARG A 59 -0.39 -8.73 -10.37
CA ARG A 59 -1.27 -8.30 -11.47
C ARG A 59 -2.55 -9.11 -11.46
N TYR A 60 -3.64 -8.46 -11.83
CA TYR A 60 -4.95 -9.09 -11.94
C TYR A 60 -5.85 -8.37 -12.93
N ARG A 61 -6.95 -9.04 -13.29
CA ARG A 61 -8.07 -8.48 -14.03
C ARG A 61 -9.33 -8.58 -13.19
N ILE A 62 -10.18 -7.56 -13.23
CA ILE A 62 -11.49 -7.61 -12.58
C ILE A 62 -12.39 -8.55 -13.38
N THR A 63 -12.89 -9.60 -12.75
CA THR A 63 -13.76 -10.61 -13.38
C THR A 63 -15.20 -10.57 -12.88
N GLY A 64 -15.46 -9.84 -11.80
CA GLY A 64 -16.79 -9.60 -11.29
C GLY A 64 -16.79 -8.35 -10.43
N TYR A 65 -17.85 -7.56 -10.52
CA TYR A 65 -18.00 -6.33 -9.77
C TYR A 65 -19.48 -6.00 -9.62
N ALA A 66 -19.92 -5.81 -8.39
CA ALA A 66 -21.21 -5.21 -8.05
C ALA A 66 -20.91 -3.98 -7.17
N PRO A 67 -21.13 -2.76 -7.69
CA PRO A 67 -20.88 -1.52 -6.94
C PRO A 67 -21.53 -1.52 -5.56
N GLY A 68 -20.82 -1.02 -4.57
CA GLY A 68 -21.26 -0.98 -3.17
C GLY A 68 -21.40 -2.34 -2.48
N ARG A 69 -21.01 -3.44 -3.13
CA ARG A 69 -21.19 -4.81 -2.58
C ARG A 69 -19.94 -5.65 -2.64
N TRP A 70 -19.40 -5.92 -3.82
CA TRP A 70 -18.22 -6.78 -3.94
C TRP A 70 -17.46 -6.58 -5.24
N ILE A 71 -16.17 -6.89 -5.23
CA ILE A 71 -15.30 -6.85 -6.40
C ILE A 71 -14.31 -8.02 -6.38
N ARG A 72 -14.13 -8.69 -7.52
CA ARG A 72 -13.27 -9.86 -7.68
C ARG A 72 -12.15 -9.64 -8.69
N PHE A 73 -10.94 -9.93 -8.27
CA PHE A 73 -9.71 -9.79 -9.03
C PHE A 73 -9.08 -11.16 -9.32
N ARG A 74 -9.10 -11.62 -10.57
CA ARG A 74 -8.41 -12.84 -11.00
C ARG A 74 -6.93 -12.55 -11.21
N PHE A 75 -6.06 -13.29 -10.53
CA PHE A 75 -4.60 -13.15 -10.67
C PHE A 75 -4.12 -13.45 -12.10
N THR A 76 -3.29 -12.57 -12.64
CA THR A 76 -2.52 -12.78 -13.88
C THR A 76 -1.02 -12.81 -13.61
N ALA A 77 -0.56 -12.28 -12.48
CA ALA A 77 0.78 -12.47 -11.94
C ALA A 77 0.76 -12.40 -10.40
N PRO A 78 1.66 -13.10 -9.69
CA PRO A 78 2.81 -13.86 -10.19
C PRO A 78 2.44 -15.23 -10.80
N HIS A 79 3.36 -15.80 -11.60
CA HIS A 79 3.14 -17.11 -12.20
C HIS A 79 2.93 -18.19 -11.13
N GLY A 80 2.02 -19.13 -11.39
CA GLY A 80 1.65 -20.19 -10.45
C GLY A 80 0.59 -19.81 -9.41
N PHE A 81 0.09 -18.57 -9.43
CA PHE A 81 -1.10 -18.16 -8.66
C PHE A 81 -2.34 -18.32 -9.53
N ASP A 82 -3.04 -19.44 -9.37
CA ASP A 82 -4.26 -19.75 -10.11
C ASP A 82 -5.48 -19.57 -9.22
N GLY A 83 -6.13 -18.40 -9.30
CA GLY A 83 -7.33 -18.08 -8.54
C GLY A 83 -7.55 -16.57 -8.43
N PHE A 84 -8.25 -16.14 -7.40
CA PHE A 84 -8.66 -14.74 -7.26
C PHE A 84 -8.48 -14.24 -5.83
N HIS A 85 -8.58 -12.92 -5.68
CA HIS A 85 -8.98 -12.34 -4.42
C HIS A 85 -10.18 -11.42 -4.60
N GLU A 86 -10.92 -11.20 -3.53
CA GLU A 86 -12.20 -10.51 -3.52
C GLU A 86 -12.33 -9.65 -2.27
N PHE A 87 -12.88 -8.45 -2.43
CA PHE A 87 -13.48 -7.71 -1.31
C PHE A 87 -15.00 -7.81 -1.42
N ALA A 88 -15.67 -8.04 -0.29
CA ALA A 88 -17.11 -8.10 -0.22
C ALA A 88 -17.62 -7.51 1.09
N VAL A 89 -18.72 -6.79 1.04
CA VAL A 89 -19.51 -6.44 2.21
C VAL A 89 -20.53 -7.54 2.45
N GLN A 90 -20.68 -7.96 3.70
CA GLN A 90 -21.68 -8.93 4.12
C GLN A 90 -22.41 -8.43 5.36
N ARG A 91 -23.70 -8.75 5.44
CA ARG A 91 -24.53 -8.53 6.62
C ARG A 91 -24.88 -9.86 7.27
N GLU A 92 -24.44 -10.02 8.51
CA GLU A 92 -24.69 -11.20 9.34
C GLU A 92 -25.21 -10.74 10.70
N ASP A 93 -26.32 -11.30 11.16
CA ASP A 93 -26.95 -11.00 12.47
C ASP A 93 -27.13 -9.49 12.74
N GLY A 94 -27.51 -8.74 11.70
CA GLY A 94 -27.70 -7.29 11.77
C GLY A 94 -26.40 -6.47 11.82
N ARG A 95 -25.23 -7.09 11.70
CA ARG A 95 -23.91 -6.45 11.68
C ARG A 95 -23.33 -6.45 10.28
N THR A 96 -22.74 -5.33 9.89
CA THR A 96 -22.00 -5.21 8.62
C THR A 96 -20.56 -5.66 8.84
N SER A 97 -20.01 -6.37 7.86
CA SER A 97 -18.63 -6.81 7.85
C SER A 97 -18.00 -6.63 6.46
N LEU A 98 -16.75 -6.18 6.45
CA LEU A 98 -15.93 -6.15 5.25
C LEU A 98 -15.05 -7.40 5.24
N HIS A 99 -15.19 -8.19 4.19
CA HIS A 99 -14.44 -9.42 3.97
C HIS A 99 -13.42 -9.21 2.87
N HIS A 100 -12.24 -9.76 3.08
CA HIS A 100 -11.31 -10.09 2.02
C HIS A 100 -11.14 -11.60 1.94
N LEU A 101 -11.29 -12.16 0.76
CA LEU A 101 -11.06 -13.57 0.47
C LEU A 101 -9.98 -13.70 -0.59
N LEU A 102 -8.94 -14.46 -0.31
CA LEU A 102 -8.02 -15.02 -1.30
C LEU A 102 -8.27 -16.52 -1.44
N SER A 103 -8.59 -16.95 -2.65
CA SER A 103 -8.79 -18.35 -3.02
C SER A 103 -7.93 -18.67 -4.24
N ILE A 104 -6.84 -19.42 -4.02
CA ILE A 104 -5.90 -19.79 -5.08
C ILE A 104 -5.49 -21.25 -4.99
N HIS A 105 -5.10 -21.80 -6.14
CA HIS A 105 -4.30 -22.99 -6.25
C HIS A 105 -2.85 -22.59 -6.58
N ALA A 106 -1.95 -22.70 -5.60
CA ALA A 106 -0.53 -22.44 -5.79
C ALA A 106 0.16 -23.62 -6.52
N ARG A 107 0.80 -23.34 -7.66
CA ARG A 107 1.47 -24.32 -8.54
C ARG A 107 2.99 -24.08 -8.62
N GLY A 108 3.78 -25.15 -8.70
CA GLY A 108 5.24 -25.06 -8.83
C GLY A 108 5.89 -24.28 -7.66
N PRO A 109 6.86 -23.39 -7.94
CA PRO A 109 7.54 -22.58 -6.93
C PRO A 109 6.59 -21.72 -6.07
N ALA A 110 5.41 -21.37 -6.61
CA ALA A 110 4.40 -20.59 -5.89
C ALA A 110 3.96 -21.23 -4.57
N ARG A 111 4.06 -22.57 -4.44
CA ARG A 111 3.73 -23.29 -3.21
C ARG A 111 4.64 -22.88 -2.04
N ILE A 112 5.91 -22.64 -2.32
CA ILE A 112 6.92 -22.26 -1.33
C ILE A 112 6.87 -20.74 -1.14
N THR A 113 6.94 -19.97 -2.22
CA THR A 113 6.93 -18.50 -2.14
C THR A 113 5.66 -17.97 -1.48
N TRP A 114 4.52 -18.66 -1.64
CA TRP A 114 3.30 -18.33 -0.90
C TRP A 114 3.54 -18.32 0.61
N ARG A 115 4.16 -19.36 1.17
CA ARG A 115 4.33 -19.50 2.62
C ARG A 115 5.35 -18.51 3.18
N VAL A 116 6.43 -18.26 2.46
CA VAL A 116 7.60 -17.53 3.00
C VAL A 116 7.61 -16.05 2.66
N LEU A 117 6.95 -15.65 1.56
CA LEU A 117 6.98 -14.28 1.06
C LEU A 117 5.57 -13.70 0.94
N TRP A 118 4.71 -14.32 0.13
CA TRP A 118 3.45 -13.70 -0.24
C TRP A 118 2.45 -13.68 0.90
N ARG A 119 2.28 -14.76 1.65
CA ARG A 119 1.31 -14.83 2.76
C ARG A 119 1.64 -13.81 3.86
N PRO A 120 2.87 -13.71 4.41
CA PRO A 120 3.16 -12.71 5.44
C PRO A 120 2.95 -11.26 4.97
N LEU A 121 3.33 -10.95 3.72
CA LEU A 121 3.13 -9.62 3.14
C LEU A 121 1.64 -9.35 2.85
N HIS A 122 0.93 -10.34 2.32
CA HIS A 122 -0.49 -10.27 2.03
C HIS A 122 -1.28 -10.04 3.32
N ASP A 123 -1.10 -10.91 4.33
CA ASP A 123 -1.81 -10.81 5.60
C ASP A 123 -1.59 -9.42 6.24
N ALA A 124 -0.35 -8.91 6.24
CA ALA A 124 -0.06 -7.57 6.76
C ALA A 124 -0.73 -6.44 5.96
N LEU A 125 -0.71 -6.52 4.62
CA LEU A 125 -1.37 -5.54 3.77
C LEU A 125 -2.89 -5.52 4.04
N LEU A 126 -3.50 -6.69 4.19
CA LEU A 126 -4.94 -6.79 4.41
C LEU A 126 -5.35 -6.33 5.79
N GLU A 127 -4.56 -6.57 6.83
CA GLU A 127 -4.83 -5.96 8.14
C GLU A 127 -4.75 -4.43 8.09
N ASP A 128 -3.78 -3.85 7.35
CA ASP A 128 -3.72 -2.40 7.17
C ASP A 128 -4.92 -1.86 6.34
N CYS A 129 -5.41 -2.61 5.34
CA CYS A 129 -6.66 -2.27 4.64
C CYS A 129 -7.85 -2.24 5.62
N LEU A 130 -7.95 -3.23 6.50
CA LEU A 130 -9.06 -3.33 7.46
C LEU A 130 -8.98 -2.24 8.54
N ASP A 131 -7.77 -1.84 8.94
CA ASP A 131 -7.59 -0.68 9.81
C ASP A 131 -8.01 0.62 9.14
N ARG A 132 -7.69 0.81 7.84
CA ARG A 132 -8.20 1.95 7.08
C ARG A 132 -9.72 1.94 6.94
N ALA A 133 -10.33 0.76 6.80
CA ALA A 133 -11.79 0.64 6.79
C ALA A 133 -12.41 1.05 8.14
N GLU A 134 -11.82 0.62 9.26
CA GLU A 134 -12.24 1.03 10.60
C GLU A 134 -12.06 2.53 10.82
N GLU A 135 -10.89 3.08 10.47
CA GLU A 135 -10.60 4.52 10.56
C GLU A 135 -11.58 5.34 9.71
N ALA A 136 -11.84 4.93 8.47
CA ALA A 136 -12.73 5.65 7.57
C ALA A 136 -14.21 5.64 8.02
N THR A 137 -14.61 4.68 8.85
CA THR A 137 -16.00 4.53 9.31
C THR A 137 -16.23 4.98 10.75
N THR A 138 -15.20 5.00 11.58
CA THR A 138 -15.30 5.33 13.01
C THR A 138 -14.45 6.53 13.43
N GLY A 139 -13.50 6.96 12.60
CA GLY A 139 -12.53 8.02 12.90
C GLY A 139 -11.34 7.56 13.74
N ALA A 140 -11.25 6.28 14.11
CA ALA A 140 -10.14 5.72 14.87
C ALA A 140 -9.93 4.22 14.53
N VAL A 141 -8.85 3.64 15.04
CA VAL A 141 -8.59 2.19 14.96
C VAL A 141 -8.40 1.67 16.37
N ARG A 142 -9.28 0.77 16.83
CA ARG A 142 -9.26 0.23 18.19
C ARG A 142 -8.00 -0.60 18.45
N GLU A 143 -7.63 -1.46 17.49
CA GLU A 143 -6.49 -2.37 17.60
C GLU A 143 -5.65 -2.35 16.31
N PRO A 144 -4.72 -1.39 16.17
CA PRO A 144 -3.91 -1.26 14.97
C PRO A 144 -3.04 -2.49 14.71
N ALA A 145 -2.98 -2.89 13.44
CA ALA A 145 -2.15 -3.95 12.92
C ALA A 145 -0.67 -3.70 13.25
N ARG A 146 0.01 -4.75 13.69
CA ARG A 146 1.42 -4.70 14.04
C ARG A 146 2.23 -5.60 13.12
N TRP A 147 3.11 -4.99 12.34
CA TRP A 147 4.00 -5.77 11.49
C TRP A 147 5.13 -6.42 12.29
N SER A 148 5.24 -7.73 12.14
CA SER A 148 6.40 -8.49 12.62
C SER A 148 7.70 -8.00 11.95
N TRP A 149 8.84 -8.28 12.58
CA TRP A 149 10.15 -7.99 12.01
C TRP A 149 10.33 -8.64 10.62
N ARG A 150 9.74 -9.83 10.42
CA ARG A 150 9.77 -10.56 9.15
C ARG A 150 9.08 -9.78 8.05
N VAL A 151 7.88 -9.26 8.31
CA VAL A 151 7.13 -8.43 7.34
C VAL A 151 7.92 -7.18 6.99
N ARG A 152 8.47 -6.48 8.00
CA ARG A 152 9.29 -5.29 7.79
C ARG A 152 10.50 -5.58 6.89
N LEU A 153 11.20 -6.68 7.13
CA LEU A 153 12.35 -7.10 6.31
C LEU A 153 11.94 -7.43 4.87
N LEU A 154 10.91 -8.27 4.69
CA LEU A 154 10.42 -8.68 3.38
C LEU A 154 9.97 -7.47 2.55
N ARG A 155 9.28 -6.51 3.18
CA ARG A 155 8.84 -5.27 2.52
C ARG A 155 10.03 -4.44 2.05
N ALA A 156 11.03 -4.26 2.91
CA ALA A 156 12.22 -3.49 2.58
C ALA A 156 13.06 -4.13 1.44
N LEU A 157 13.02 -5.45 1.28
CA LEU A 157 13.65 -6.14 0.16
C LEU A 157 12.83 -5.97 -1.14
N ALA A 158 11.50 -6.08 -1.06
CA ALA A 158 10.61 -5.88 -2.20
C ALA A 158 10.65 -4.44 -2.75
N GLU A 159 10.79 -3.45 -1.88
CA GLU A 159 10.99 -2.04 -2.26
C GLU A 159 12.31 -1.86 -3.03
N ARG A 160 13.42 -2.40 -2.53
CA ARG A 160 14.74 -2.29 -3.15
C ARG A 160 14.85 -2.99 -4.50
N GLY A 161 14.16 -4.12 -4.67
CA GLY A 161 14.07 -4.83 -5.95
C GLY A 161 13.14 -4.20 -6.97
N SER A 162 12.36 -3.17 -6.59
CA SER A 162 11.39 -2.51 -7.49
C SER A 162 11.99 -1.27 -8.17
N PRO A 163 11.64 -0.97 -9.44
CA PRO A 163 12.03 0.26 -10.13
C PRO A 163 11.67 1.56 -9.38
N ILE A 164 10.64 1.49 -8.52
CA ILE A 164 10.15 2.61 -7.72
C ILE A 164 11.05 2.86 -6.50
N GLY A 165 11.55 1.82 -5.83
CA GLY A 165 12.47 1.97 -4.70
C GLY A 165 13.84 2.44 -5.15
N SER A 166 14.32 1.97 -6.30
CA SER A 166 15.55 2.48 -6.92
C SER A 166 15.45 3.96 -7.33
N ARG A 167 14.25 4.46 -7.68
CA ARG A 167 14.01 5.88 -7.94
C ARG A 167 14.01 6.74 -6.67
N ARG A 168 13.31 6.31 -5.61
CA ARG A 168 13.33 7.02 -4.30
C ARG A 168 14.73 7.09 -3.70
N LEU A 169 15.48 5.98 -3.73
CA LEU A 169 16.87 5.97 -3.26
C LEU A 169 17.77 6.93 -4.06
N ARG A 170 17.52 7.09 -5.37
CA ARG A 170 18.24 8.08 -6.20
C ARG A 170 17.84 9.51 -5.84
N GLU A 171 16.56 9.77 -5.58
CA GLU A 171 16.06 11.09 -5.16
C GLU A 171 16.62 11.48 -3.77
N GLU A 172 16.60 10.57 -2.80
CA GLU A 172 17.19 10.77 -1.46
C GLU A 172 18.72 10.94 -1.50
N ALA A 173 19.41 10.19 -2.35
CA ALA A 173 20.85 10.35 -2.56
C ALA A 173 21.17 11.71 -3.21
N HIS A 174 20.37 12.15 -4.19
CA HIS A 174 20.52 13.44 -4.83
C HIS A 174 20.27 14.60 -3.85
N GLU A 175 19.25 14.49 -3.01
CA GLU A 175 18.95 15.49 -1.97
C GLU A 175 20.07 15.56 -0.91
N SER A 176 20.63 14.41 -0.54
CA SER A 176 21.78 14.32 0.37
C SER A 176 23.02 15.00 -0.21
N VAL A 177 23.32 14.77 -1.49
CA VAL A 177 24.44 15.42 -2.20
C VAL A 177 24.23 16.93 -2.31
N GLN A 178 23.00 17.39 -2.58
CA GLN A 178 22.67 18.82 -2.61
C GLN A 178 22.83 19.47 -1.24
N ARG A 179 22.42 18.79 -0.16
CA ARG A 179 22.55 19.27 1.22
C ARG A 179 24.03 19.43 1.62
N VAL A 180 24.88 18.45 1.30
CA VAL A 180 26.34 18.53 1.52
C VAL A 180 26.96 19.66 0.71
N SER A 181 26.57 19.80 -0.56
CA SER A 181 27.07 20.86 -1.45
C SER A 181 26.65 22.27 -0.98
N ARG A 182 25.48 22.39 -0.37
CA ARG A 182 25.00 23.64 0.25
C ARG A 182 25.78 23.97 1.52
N ALA A 183 25.97 22.99 2.40
CA ALA A 183 26.78 23.16 3.61
C ALA A 183 28.23 23.58 3.27
N HIS A 184 28.83 23.00 2.23
CA HIS A 184 30.18 23.37 1.77
C HIS A 184 30.25 24.78 1.20
N ARG A 185 29.20 25.23 0.50
CA ARG A 185 29.11 26.61 -0.01
C ARG A 185 28.89 27.63 1.09
N GLU A 186 28.09 27.30 2.10
CA GLU A 186 27.86 28.16 3.27
C GLU A 186 29.12 28.29 4.12
N ALA A 187 29.89 27.21 4.32
CA ALA A 187 31.18 27.22 5.00
C ALA A 187 32.28 28.02 4.27
N ARG A 188 32.13 28.24 2.94
CA ARG A 188 33.07 29.03 2.12
C ARG A 188 32.61 30.47 1.89
N ARG A 189 31.51 30.92 2.49
CA ARG A 189 31.11 32.34 2.41
C ARG A 189 32.12 33.18 3.19
N PRO A 190 32.85 34.11 2.55
CA PRO A 190 33.75 35.00 3.27
C PRO A 190 32.93 35.89 4.20
N GLY A 191 33.29 35.91 5.48
CA GLY A 191 32.70 36.80 6.48
C GLY A 191 32.77 38.24 6.01
N SER A 192 31.61 38.89 5.98
CA SER A 192 31.43 40.32 5.70
C SER A 192 32.39 41.15 6.56
N ARG A 193 33.22 41.92 5.87
CA ARG A 193 34.29 42.78 6.39
C ARG A 193 33.84 43.60 7.60
N CYS A 194 34.59 43.47 8.70
CA CYS A 194 34.55 44.40 9.82
C CYS A 194 35.05 45.77 9.34
N ARG A 195 34.18 46.79 9.34
CA ARG A 195 34.55 48.19 9.06
C ARG A 195 35.45 48.70 10.18
N GLN A 196 36.68 49.13 9.85
CA GLN A 196 37.51 49.90 10.77
C GLN A 196 36.95 51.32 10.95
N PRO A 197 36.84 51.86 12.18
CA PRO A 197 36.58 53.27 12.38
C PRO A 197 37.91 54.06 12.34
N GLY A 198 37.91 55.13 11.55
CA GLY A 198 39.07 55.99 11.33
C GLY A 198 39.49 56.76 12.59
N ARG A 199 40.81 56.93 12.74
CA ARG A 199 41.40 57.90 13.68
C ARG A 199 42.01 59.05 12.87
N GLN A 200 41.49 60.24 13.13
CA GLN A 200 42.03 61.53 12.72
C GLN A 200 43.32 61.83 13.50
N ARG A 201 44.30 62.42 12.83
CA ARG A 201 45.45 63.10 13.42
C ARG A 201 45.14 64.59 13.63
N PRO A 202 45.86 65.26 14.52
CA PRO A 202 46.77 66.30 14.04
C PRO A 202 48.24 65.85 14.05
#